data_AF-A0A3D2ST08-F1
#
_entry.id   AF-A0A3D2ST08-F1
#
_cell.length_a   1.000
_cell.length_b   1.000
_cell.length_c   1.000
_cell.angle_alpha   90.00
_cell.angle_beta   90.00
_cell.angle_gamma   90.00
#
_symmetry.space_group_name_H-M   'P 1'
#
loop_
_entity.id
_entity.type
_entity.pdbx_description
1 polymer ?
#
loop_
_entity_poly.entity_id
_entity_poly.type
_entity_poly.pdbx_seq_one_letter_code
_entity_poly.pdbx_strand_id
1 'polypeptide(L)'
;MGQYSVRKAAPSDFLEISALDRTAWGTNRNSDFIPDGEHIWRLWVEYAYTYIAIDEDSGKIIGVNMAMPTNIDHMYFLHKIILDPAHRQKGAGSMLFDIMFAEMDAIGGTIC
;
A
#
# COMPACT_ATOMS: atom_id res chain seq x y z
N MET A 1 -21.15 0.15 -8.91
CA MET A 1 -19.73 0.54 -8.97
C MET A 1 -19.24 0.48 -7.54
N GLY A 2 -18.19 -0.27 -7.24
CA GLY A 2 -17.69 -0.37 -5.86
C GLY A 2 -17.24 1.01 -5.40
N GLN A 3 -17.71 1.43 -4.23
CA GLN A 3 -17.30 2.68 -3.61
C GLN A 3 -16.03 2.41 -2.80
N TYR A 4 -14.97 3.17 -3.07
CA TYR A 4 -13.69 2.98 -2.40
C TYR A 4 -13.30 4.25 -1.66
N SER A 5 -12.68 4.07 -0.50
CA SER A 5 -12.02 5.15 0.25
C SER A 5 -10.54 4.89 0.37
N VAL A 6 -9.75 5.96 0.51
CA VAL A 6 -8.30 5.87 0.76
C VAL A 6 -7.93 6.63 2.02
N ARG A 7 -7.01 6.08 2.81
CA ARG A 7 -6.47 6.74 4.00
C ARG A 7 -5.06 6.26 4.31
N LYS A 8 -4.36 7.01 5.16
CA LYS A 8 -3.11 6.54 5.77
C LYS A 8 -3.40 5.27 6.60
N ALA A 9 -2.49 4.30 6.51
CA ALA A 9 -2.57 3.09 7.30
C ALA A 9 -2.35 3.41 8.79
N ALA A 10 -3.11 2.73 9.64
CA ALA A 10 -2.95 2.74 11.08
C ALA A 10 -2.27 1.44 11.53
N PRO A 11 -1.60 1.40 12.70
CA PRO A 11 -0.97 0.18 13.21
C PRO A 11 -1.91 -1.02 13.34
N SER A 12 -3.23 -0.84 13.39
CA SER A 12 -4.18 -1.96 13.37
C SER A 12 -4.30 -2.65 12.01
N ASP A 13 -3.86 -2.02 10.91
CA ASP A 13 -4.11 -2.48 9.55
C ASP A 13 -3.06 -3.49 9.04
N PHE A 14 -1.89 -3.61 9.69
CA PHE A 14 -0.75 -4.36 9.13
C PHE A 14 -1.05 -5.84 8.88
N LEU A 15 -1.89 -6.47 9.71
CA LEU A 15 -2.25 -7.89 9.55
C LEU A 15 -3.05 -8.12 8.27
N GLU A 16 -4.01 -7.24 7.98
CA GLU A 16 -4.85 -7.34 6.79
C GLU A 16 -4.07 -6.98 5.53
N ILE A 17 -3.17 -5.98 5.60
CA ILE A 17 -2.24 -5.67 4.52
C ILE A 17 -1.31 -6.87 4.24
N SER A 18 -0.77 -7.50 5.29
CA SER A 18 0.08 -8.69 5.16
C SER A 18 -0.68 -9.86 4.50
N ALA A 19 -1.95 -10.05 4.85
CA ALA A 19 -2.80 -11.03 4.19
C ALA A 19 -3.01 -10.71 2.69
N LEU A 20 -3.28 -9.45 2.36
CA LEU A 20 -3.41 -9.00 0.98
C LEU A 20 -2.11 -9.25 0.18
N ASP A 21 -0.94 -8.88 0.73
CA ASP A 21 0.37 -9.13 0.12
C ASP A 21 0.56 -10.62 -0.17
N ARG A 22 0.30 -11.51 0.80
CA ARG A 22 0.38 -12.97 0.60
C ARG A 22 -0.50 -13.45 -0.57
N THR A 23 -1.74 -12.97 -0.66
CA THR A 23 -2.65 -13.36 -1.76
C THR A 23 -2.23 -12.80 -3.11
N ALA A 24 -1.72 -11.57 -3.16
CA ALA A 24 -1.30 -10.92 -4.39
C ALA A 24 -0.06 -11.58 -5.01
N TRP A 25 0.83 -12.14 -4.18
CA TRP A 25 2.03 -12.87 -4.62
C TRP A 25 1.84 -14.38 -4.71
N GLY A 26 0.76 -14.93 -4.15
CA GLY A 26 0.52 -16.38 -4.09
C GLY A 26 0.41 -17.07 -5.46
N THR A 27 0.12 -16.33 -6.53
CA THR A 27 0.11 -16.87 -7.91
C THR A 27 1.44 -16.65 -8.66
N ASN A 28 2.45 -16.07 -8.02
CA ASN A 28 3.76 -15.84 -8.64
C ASN A 28 4.58 -17.14 -8.66
N ARG A 29 5.36 -17.34 -9.73
CA ARG A 29 6.30 -18.46 -9.90
C ARG A 29 7.36 -18.58 -8.79
N ASN A 30 7.55 -17.53 -7.99
CA ASN A 30 8.49 -17.48 -6.87
C ASN A 30 7.77 -17.48 -5.50
N SER A 31 6.53 -17.98 -5.43
CA SER A 31 5.70 -17.96 -4.20
C SER A 31 6.13 -18.96 -3.13
N ASP A 32 7.07 -19.87 -3.44
CA ASP A 32 7.59 -20.90 -2.53
C ASP A 32 8.23 -20.32 -1.26
N PHE A 33 8.66 -19.06 -1.30
CA PHE A 33 9.21 -18.35 -0.15
C PHE A 33 8.64 -16.93 -0.09
N ILE A 34 7.57 -16.75 0.66
CA ILE A 34 7.13 -15.41 1.07
C ILE A 34 7.89 -15.09 2.37
N PRO A 35 8.93 -14.23 2.35
CA PRO A 35 9.60 -13.79 3.56
C PRO A 35 8.58 -13.16 4.51
N ASP A 36 8.94 -13.02 5.79
CA ASP A 36 8.07 -12.51 6.85
C ASP A 36 7.53 -11.09 6.56
N GLY A 37 6.48 -11.05 5.75
CA GLY A 37 5.82 -9.84 5.32
C GLY A 37 5.13 -9.15 6.49
N GLU A 38 4.70 -9.92 7.49
CA GLU A 38 4.01 -9.40 8.67
C GLU A 38 4.90 -8.46 9.47
N HIS A 39 6.13 -8.89 9.79
CA HIS A 39 7.08 -8.04 10.52
C HIS A 39 7.39 -6.75 9.77
N ILE A 40 7.62 -6.83 8.45
CA ILE A 40 7.97 -5.62 7.69
C ILE A 40 6.77 -4.68 7.49
N TRP A 41 5.56 -5.21 7.29
CA TRP A 41 4.35 -4.38 7.21
C TRP A 41 4.08 -3.65 8.50
N ARG A 42 4.32 -4.27 9.66
CA ARG A 42 4.23 -3.58 10.96
C ARG A 42 5.15 -2.35 11.00
N LEU A 43 6.39 -2.49 10.55
CA LEU A 43 7.35 -1.37 10.52
C LEU A 43 6.96 -0.31 9.49
N TRP A 44 6.55 -0.70 8.29
CA TRP A 44 6.20 0.26 7.24
C TRP A 44 4.93 1.05 7.55
N VAL A 45 3.94 0.44 8.18
CA VAL A 45 2.75 1.17 8.63
C VAL A 45 3.11 2.25 9.67
N GLU A 46 4.12 2.00 10.50
CA GLU A 46 4.52 2.91 11.58
C GLU A 46 5.50 4.00 11.10
N TYR A 47 6.46 3.65 10.24
CA TYR A 47 7.60 4.51 9.89
C TYR A 47 7.63 4.97 8.43
N ALA A 48 6.83 4.39 7.55
CA ALA A 48 6.80 4.75 6.13
C ALA A 48 5.50 5.50 5.77
N TYR A 49 5.47 6.04 4.55
CA TYR A 49 4.28 6.63 3.96
C TYR A 49 3.43 5.52 3.35
N THR A 50 2.60 4.89 4.18
CA THR A 50 1.76 3.76 3.81
C THR A 50 0.30 4.19 3.73
N TYR A 51 -0.34 3.98 2.58
CA TYR A 51 -1.77 4.26 2.36
C TYR A 51 -2.50 3.01 1.90
N ILE A 52 -3.76 2.90 2.31
CA ILE A 52 -4.62 1.78 1.98
C ILE A 52 -5.88 2.23 1.25
N ALA A 53 -6.39 1.35 0.41
CA ALA A 53 -7.70 1.46 -0.22
C ALA A 53 -8.66 0.47 0.44
N ILE A 54 -9.84 0.95 0.81
CA ILE A 54 -10.87 0.18 1.50
C ILE A 54 -12.09 0.10 0.59
N ASP A 55 -12.62 -1.11 0.44
CA ASP A 55 -13.93 -1.35 -0.16
C ASP A 55 -15.01 -1.00 0.86
N GLU A 56 -15.77 0.06 0.59
CA GLU A 56 -16.76 0.57 1.56
C GLU A 56 -17.92 -0.41 1.78
N ASP A 57 -18.23 -1.27 0.80
CA ASP A 57 -19.30 -2.25 0.93
C ASP A 57 -18.92 -3.38 1.90
N SER A 58 -17.63 -3.77 1.91
CA SER A 58 -17.14 -4.89 2.73
C SER A 58 -16.33 -4.48 3.95
N GLY A 59 -15.87 -3.22 4.00
CA GLY A 59 -14.92 -2.73 4.99
C GLY A 59 -13.50 -3.27 4.85
N LYS A 60 -13.20 -4.04 3.79
CA LYS A 60 -11.91 -4.72 3.62
C LYS A 60 -10.88 -3.85 2.94
N ILE A 61 -9.62 -4.06 3.31
CA ILE A 61 -8.47 -3.52 2.59
C ILE A 61 -8.30 -4.26 1.28
N ILE A 62 -8.45 -3.54 0.17
CA ILE A 62 -8.34 -4.06 -1.20
C ILE A 62 -7.09 -3.57 -1.91
N GLY A 63 -6.34 -2.65 -1.29
CA GLY A 63 -5.12 -2.11 -1.86
C GLY A 63 -4.23 -1.44 -0.83
N VAL A 64 -2.95 -1.38 -1.15
CA VAL A 64 -1.94 -0.64 -0.38
C VAL A 64 -0.89 -0.07 -1.33
N ASN A 65 -0.38 1.12 -1.03
CA ASN A 65 0.92 1.56 -1.53
C ASN A 65 1.80 2.04 -0.36
N MET A 66 3.10 1.99 -0.56
CA MET A 66 4.05 2.43 0.45
C MET A 66 5.32 3.00 -0.17
N ALA A 67 5.71 4.17 0.33
CA ALA A 67 6.98 4.81 0.03
C ALA A 67 7.77 5.10 1.32
N MET A 68 9.10 5.02 1.24
CA MET A 68 9.99 5.26 2.39
C MET A 68 11.09 6.27 2.04
N PRO A 69 11.62 7.02 3.03
CA PRO A 69 12.73 7.93 2.79
C PRO A 69 13.96 7.20 2.25
N THR A 70 14.72 7.87 1.39
CA THR A 70 16.03 7.40 0.93
C THR A 70 17.16 8.13 1.66
N ASN A 71 18.41 7.89 1.25
CA ASN A 71 19.58 8.65 1.73
C ASN A 71 19.78 9.97 0.98
N ILE A 72 18.95 10.29 -0.03
CA ILE A 72 18.93 11.58 -0.70
C ILE A 72 17.79 12.39 -0.11
N ASP A 73 18.11 13.63 0.27
CA ASP A 73 17.15 14.53 0.88
C ASP A 73 15.92 14.74 -0.02
N HIS A 74 14.74 14.77 0.60
CA HIS A 74 13.44 14.84 -0.06
C HIS A 74 13.15 13.75 -1.14
N MET A 75 13.97 12.71 -1.28
CA MET A 75 13.70 11.60 -2.20
C MET A 75 13.13 10.40 -1.44
N TYR A 76 12.01 9.88 -1.94
CA TYR A 76 11.28 8.75 -1.38
C TYR A 76 11.19 7.62 -2.38
N PHE A 77 11.48 6.40 -1.94
CA PHE A 77 11.43 5.22 -2.79
C PHE A 77 10.06 4.54 -2.67
N LEU A 78 9.35 4.42 -3.79
CA LEU A 78 8.08 3.69 -3.87
C LEU A 78 8.37 2.19 -3.96
N HIS A 79 8.22 1.49 -2.85
CA HIS A 79 8.67 0.11 -2.74
C HIS A 79 7.61 -0.92 -3.13
N LYS A 80 6.35 -0.70 -2.74
CA LYS A 80 5.27 -1.65 -2.99
C LYS A 80 3.96 -0.96 -3.31
N ILE A 81 3.26 -1.53 -4.29
CA ILE A 81 1.88 -1.22 -4.65
C ILE A 81 1.17 -2.55 -4.87
N ILE A 82 0.06 -2.77 -4.19
CA ILE A 82 -0.70 -4.01 -4.26
C ILE A 82 -2.18 -3.67 -4.38
N LEU A 83 -2.88 -4.41 -5.24
CA LEU A 83 -4.32 -4.39 -5.36
C LEU A 83 -4.85 -5.81 -5.48
N ASP A 84 -5.95 -6.08 -4.78
CA ASP A 84 -6.78 -7.26 -4.99
C ASP A 84 -7.13 -7.37 -6.48
N PRO A 85 -6.80 -8.50 -7.14
CA PRO A 85 -7.16 -8.75 -8.54
C PRO A 85 -8.62 -8.45 -8.88
N ALA A 86 -9.56 -8.73 -7.97
CA ALA A 86 -10.99 -8.52 -8.20
C ALA A 86 -11.39 -7.03 -8.26
N HIS A 87 -10.52 -6.13 -7.77
CA HIS A 87 -10.77 -4.69 -7.67
C HIS A 87 -9.92 -3.86 -8.64
N ARG A 88 -9.11 -4.49 -9.49
CA ARG A 88 -8.32 -3.83 -10.55
C ARG A 88 -9.21 -3.21 -11.62
N GLN A 89 -8.67 -2.22 -12.34
CA GLN A 89 -9.35 -1.46 -13.41
C GLN A 89 -10.60 -0.69 -12.96
N LYS A 90 -10.72 -0.44 -11.64
CA LYS A 90 -11.84 0.29 -11.03
C LYS A 90 -11.41 1.58 -10.31
N GLY A 91 -10.19 2.06 -10.56
CA GLY A 91 -9.70 3.35 -10.04
C GLY A 91 -9.02 3.33 -8.67
N ALA A 92 -9.16 2.27 -7.85
CA ALA A 92 -8.58 2.20 -6.51
C ALA A 92 -7.05 2.46 -6.48
N GLY A 93 -6.32 1.97 -7.49
CA GLY A 93 -4.88 2.22 -7.62
C GLY A 93 -4.53 3.69 -7.85
N SER A 94 -5.31 4.39 -8.68
CA SER A 94 -5.13 5.82 -8.92
C SER A 94 -5.37 6.61 -7.63
N MET A 95 -6.42 6.27 -6.88
CA MET A 95 -6.73 6.94 -5.61
C MET A 95 -5.60 6.79 -4.57
N LEU A 96 -4.94 5.62 -4.52
CA LEU A 96 -3.77 5.39 -3.68
C LEU A 96 -2.59 6.30 -4.07
N PHE A 97 -2.38 6.50 -5.37
CA PHE A 97 -1.35 7.41 -5.86
C PHE A 97 -1.70 8.87 -5.60
N ASP A 98 -2.95 9.28 -5.79
CA ASP A 98 -3.38 10.67 -5.60
C ASP A 98 -3.11 11.14 -4.16
N ILE A 99 -3.47 10.33 -3.15
CA ILE A 99 -3.20 10.66 -1.74
C ILE A 99 -1.69 10.67 -1.43
N MET A 100 -0.92 9.74 -2.00
CA MET A 100 0.51 9.67 -1.80
C MET A 100 1.22 10.88 -2.43
N PHE A 101 0.90 11.23 -3.67
CA PHE A 101 1.48 12.38 -4.35
C PHE A 101 1.10 13.69 -3.68
N ALA A 102 -0.14 13.84 -3.21
CA ALA A 102 -0.54 15.00 -2.42
C ALA A 102 0.29 15.15 -1.14
N GLU A 103 0.58 14.05 -0.43
CA GLU A 103 1.48 14.09 0.74
C GLU A 103 2.90 14.46 0.34
N MET A 104 3.43 13.87 -0.73
CA MET A 104 4.79 14.17 -1.20
C MET A 104 4.91 15.65 -1.59
N ASP A 105 3.96 16.18 -2.36
CA ASP A 105 3.93 17.60 -2.72
C ASP A 105 3.89 18.50 -1.48
N ALA A 106 3.10 18.13 -0.46
CA ALA A 106 2.98 18.90 0.77
C ALA A 106 4.29 18.96 1.59
N ILE A 107 5.14 17.94 1.49
CA ILE A 107 6.45 17.87 2.18
C ILE A 107 7.63 18.23 1.26
N GLY A 108 7.37 18.64 0.01
CA GLY A 108 8.39 18.90 -1.01
C GLY A 108 9.16 17.65 -1.43
N GLY A 109 8.57 16.46 -1.25
CA GLY A 109 9.13 15.17 -1.58
C GLY A 109 9.02 14.82 -3.06
N THR A 110 9.97 14.03 -3.56
CA THR A 110 9.96 13.41 -4.89
C THR A 110 9.94 11.89 -4.74
N ILE A 111 9.06 11.21 -5.49
CA ILE A 111 9.01 9.74 -5.53
C ILE A 111 9.88 9.20 -6.67
N CYS A 112 10.65 8.15 -6.38
CA CYS A 112 11.35 7.31 -7.35
C CYS A 112 10.87 5.85 -7.35
#